data_AF-A0A9D1B5I2-F1
#
_entry.id   AF-A0A9D1B5I2-F1
#
_cell.length_a   1.000
_cell.length_b   1.000
_cell.length_c   1.000
_cell.angle_alpha   90.00
_cell.angle_beta   90.00
_cell.angle_gamma   90.00
#
_symmetry.space_group_name_H-M   'P 1'
#
loop_
_entity.id
_entity.type
_entity.pdbx_description
1 polymer ?
#
loop_
_entity_poly.entity_id
_entity_poly.type
_entity_poly.pdbx_seq_one_letter_code
_entity_poly.pdbx_strand_id
1 'polypeptide(L)' 'MVIGDKVNDAPVLAQAQVSIAMGTGTSLAQTLANMVLMDDRPSQIGFGLDYSRLTMPIVRQNLR' A
#
# COMPACT_ATOMS: atom_id res chain seq x y z
N MET A 1 4.57 -7.43 -0.02
CA MET A 1 3.44 -6.51 0.15
C MET A 1 2.46 -7.16 1.12
N VAL A 2 1.94 -6.42 2.10
CA VAL A 2 1.00 -6.92 3.11
C VAL A 2 -0.24 -6.03 3.12
N ILE A 3 -1.42 -6.64 3.26
CA ILE A 3 -2.71 -5.95 3.39
C ILE A 3 -3.24 -6.28 4.77
N GLY A 4 -3.62 -5.26 5.56
CA GLY A 4 -4.13 -5.45 6.91
C GLY A 4 -5.27 -4.51 7.23
N ASP A 5 -6.14 -4.94 8.14
CA ASP A 5 -7.30 -4.19 8.62
C ASP A 5 -7.25 -3.91 10.13
N LYS A 6 -6.40 -4.64 10.88
CA LYS A 6 -6.37 -4.65 12.35
C LYS A 6 -4.98 -4.43 12.94
N VAL A 7 -4.96 -4.13 14.26
CA VAL A 7 -3.75 -3.89 15.07
C VAL A 7 -2.81 -5.10 15.11
N ASN A 8 -3.33 -6.33 15.01
CA ASN A 8 -2.52 -7.56 14.99
C ASN A 8 -1.63 -7.67 13.75
N ASP A 9 -1.95 -6.97 12.67
CA ASP A 9 -1.12 -6.95 11.45
C ASP A 9 -0.07 -5.84 11.50
N ALA A 10 -0.07 -4.96 12.51
CA ALA A 10 0.89 -3.86 12.61
C ALA A 10 2.36 -4.31 12.60
N PRO A 11 2.78 -5.39 13.29
CA PRO A 11 4.15 -5.90 13.19
C PRO A 11 4.50 -6.42 11.78
N VAL A 12 3.52 -7.02 11.10
CA VAL A 12 3.69 -7.63 9.78
C VAL A 12 3.70 -6.55 8.69
N LEU A 13 2.86 -5.51 8.82
CA LEU A 13 2.85 -4.32 7.97
C LEU A 13 4.17 -3.54 8.12
N ALA A 14 4.73 -3.45 9.33
CA ALA A 14 6.01 -2.78 9.57
C ALA A 14 7.22 -3.51 8.94
N GLN A 15 7.14 -4.83 8.76
CA GLN A 15 8.20 -5.62 8.12
C GLN A 15 8.06 -5.72 6.59
N ALA A 16 6.90 -5.38 6.03
CA ALA A 16 6.67 -5.44 4.60
C ALA A 16 7.39 -4.29 3.89
N GLN A 17 7.96 -4.55 2.70
CA GLN A 17 8.51 -3.45 1.88
C GLN A 17 7.42 -2.46 1.40
N VAL A 18 6.16 -2.93 1.36
CA VAL A 18 4.98 -2.11 1.04
C VAL A 18 3.81 -2.64 1.87
N SER A 19 3.22 -1.77 2.69
CA SER A 19 2.06 -2.05 3.53
C SER A 19 0.82 -1.28 3.06
N ILE A 20 -0.33 -1.95 3.02
CA ILE A 20 -1.62 -1.35 2.64
C ILE A 20 -2.63 -1.58 3.76
N ALA A 21 -3.24 -0.49 4.24
CA ALA A 21 -4.36 -0.55 5.16
C ALA A 21 -5.67 -0.45 4.39
N MET A 22 -6.70 -1.19 4.81
CA MET A 22 -8.06 -0.98 4.30
C MET A 22 -8.67 0.27 4.93
N GLY A 23 -9.49 1.01 4.19
CA GLY A 23 -10.19 2.21 4.66
C GLY A 23 -11.23 1.91 5.75
N THR A 24 -11.70 0.67 5.79
CA THR A 24 -12.52 0.11 6.89
C THR A 24 -11.66 -0.32 8.10
N GLY A 25 -10.34 -0.33 7.97
CA GLY A 25 -9.40 -0.71 9.01
C GLY A 25 -9.20 0.37 10.09
N THR A 26 -8.51 0.02 11.17
CA THR A 26 -8.29 0.95 12.30
C THR A 26 -7.48 2.18 11.91
N SER A 27 -7.72 3.33 12.57
CA SER A 27 -6.94 4.57 12.34
C SER A 27 -5.44 4.39 12.54
N LEU A 28 -5.06 3.50 13.48
CA LEU A 28 -3.68 3.12 13.71
C LEU A 28 -3.09 2.36 12.50
N ALA A 29 -3.83 1.38 11.94
CA ALA A 29 -3.40 0.67 10.74
C ALA A 29 -3.26 1.61 9.54
N GLN A 30 -4.21 2.53 9.35
CA GLN A 30 -4.17 3.54 8.29
C GLN A 30 -2.97 4.49 8.41
N THR A 31 -2.56 4.84 9.63
CA THR A 31 -1.43 5.74 9.89
C THR A 31 -0.07 5.07 9.68
N LEU A 32 0.02 3.76 9.93
CA LEU A 32 1.25 3.00 9.80
C LEU A 32 1.48 2.44 8.39
N ALA A 33 0.44 2.34 7.57
CA ALA A 33 0.53 1.82 6.22
C ALA A 33 1.14 2.82 5.22
N ASN A 34 1.84 2.33 4.20
CA ASN A 34 2.34 3.16 3.09
C ASN A 34 1.20 3.65 2.17
N MET A 35 0.10 2.91 2.13
CA MET A 35 -1.07 3.23 1.32
C MET A 35 -2.35 2.87 2.07
N VAL A 36 -3.41 3.66 1.87
CA VAL A 36 -4.75 3.35 2.38
C VAL A 36 -5.67 3.07 1.20
N LEU A 37 -6.29 1.89 1.20
CA LEU A 37 -7.28 1.51 0.22
C LEU A 37 -8.66 1.99 0.68
N MET A 38 -9.10 3.13 0.14
CA MET A 38 -10.37 3.78 0.51
C MET A 38 -11.62 2.94 0.16
N ASP A 39 -11.50 2.03 -0.79
CA ASP A 39 -12.59 1.24 -1.35
C ASP A 39 -12.40 -0.23 -1.00
N ASP A 40 -13.46 -0.95 -0.68
CA ASP A 40 -13.39 -2.33 -0.16
C ASP A 40 -13.17 -3.36 -1.28
N ARG A 41 -12.46 -2.95 -2.33
CA ARG A 41 -12.18 -3.72 -3.55
C ARG A 41 -10.68 -3.97 -3.67
N PRO A 42 -10.15 -5.11 -3.18
CA PRO A 42 -8.73 -5.46 -3.28
C PRO A 42 -8.22 -5.48 -4.73
N SER A 43 -9.09 -5.64 -5.73
CA SER A 43 -8.74 -5.55 -7.15
C SER A 43 -8.11 -4.20 -7.53
N GLN A 44 -8.39 -3.13 -6.79
CA GLN A 44 -7.80 -1.79 -6.96
C GLN A 44 -6.28 -1.80 -6.73
N ILE A 45 -5.76 -2.73 -5.93
CA ILE A 45 -4.33 -2.90 -5.68
C ILE A 45 -3.57 -3.22 -6.98
N GLY A 46 -4.18 -4.02 -7.85
CA GLY A 46 -3.59 -4.35 -9.16
C GLY A 46 -3.32 -3.11 -9.99
N PHE A 47 -4.29 -2.18 -10.04
CA PHE A 47 -4.11 -0.90 -10.71
C PHE A 47 -2.94 -0.09 -10.13
N GLY A 48 -2.82 -0.02 -8.81
CA GLY A 48 -1.71 0.68 -8.15
C GLY A 48 -0.33 0.10 -8.51
N LEU A 49 -0.23 -1.22 -8.62
CA LEU A 49 1.00 -1.90 -9.06
C LEU A 49 1.32 -1.60 -10.53
N ASP A 50 0.32 -1.60 -11.41
CA ASP A 50 0.50 -1.29 -12.82
C ASP A 50 0.96 0.15 -13.02
N TYR A 51 0.35 1.11 -12.32
CA TYR A 51 0.79 2.51 -12.32
C TYR A 51 2.22 2.65 -11.80
N SER A 52 2.57 2.00 -10.68
CA SER A 52 3.94 2.02 -10.15
C SER A 52 4.96 1.55 -11.18
N ARG A 53 4.66 0.47 -11.92
CA ARG A 53 5.52 -0.05 -12.99
C ARG A 53 5.68 0.91 -14.16
N LEU A 54 4.64 1.65 -14.52
CA LEU A 54 4.68 2.68 -15.57
C LEU A 54 5.45 3.94 -15.13
N THR A 55 5.40 4.28 -13.84
CA THR A 55 6.08 5.47 -13.30
C THR A 55 7.59 5.26 -13.11
N MET A 56 8.05 4.06 -12.75
CA MET A 56 9.48 3.82 -12.48
C MET A 56 10.43 4.10 -13.67
N PRO A 57 10.09 3.81 -14.94
CA PRO A 57 10.86 4.27 -16.09
C PRO A 57 11.03 5.79 -16.14
N ILE A 58 9.95 6.55 -15.86
CA ILE A 58 9.95 8.02 -15.87
C ILE A 58 10.87 8.54 -14.75
N VAL A 59 10.75 8.01 -13.53
CA VAL A 59 11.64 8.39 -12.41
C VAL A 59 13.10 8.12 -12.76
N ARG A 60 13.41 6.94 -13.31
CA ARG A 60 14.77 6.61 -13.75
C ARG A 60 15.29 7.49 -14.88
N GLN A 61 14.41 8.03 -15.72
CA GLN A 61 14.78 9.00 -16.74
C GLN A 61 15.11 10.37 -16.15
N ASN A 62 14.37 10.83 -15.14
CA ASN A 62 14.59 12.13 -14.50
C ASN A 62 15.86 12.19 -13.62
N LEU A 63 16.31 11.03 -13.14
CA LEU A 63 17.52 10.90 -12.30
C LEU A 63 18.79 10.58 -13.10
N ARG A 64 18.72 10.61 -14.44
CA ARG A 64 19.90 10.59 -15.32
C ARG A 64 20.36 12.00 -15.59
#